data_AF-A0A9D7WHH9-F1
#
_entry.id   AF-A0A9D7WHH9-F1
#
_cell.length_a   1.000
_cell.length_b   1.000
_cell.length_c   1.000
_cell.angle_alpha   90.00
_cell.angle_beta   90.00
_cell.angle_gamma   90.00
#
_symmetry.space_group_name_H-M   'P 1'
#
loop_
_entity.id
_entity.type
_entity.pdbx_description
1 polymer ?
#
loop_
_entity_poly.entity_id
_entity_poly.type
_entity_poly.pdbx_seq_one_letter_code
_entity_poly.pdbx_strand_id
1 'polypeptide(L)'
;MKKIIIVLSLLCGIAYAEHGVDEKHYELYWQQIPAVCGKSSIVQEYIEDKGLEPVYMSLGRAGSKPDGEPVYMVTTYEKDDQVLVTVDLPGAVETCILFHTYNKSEVKIKFKKGV
;
A
#
# COMPACT_ATOMS: atom_id res chain seq x y z
N MET A 1 3.83 38.80 -33.43
CA MET A 1 3.96 37.35 -33.18
C MET A 1 5.34 37.00 -32.60
N LYS A 2 5.75 37.62 -31.49
CA LYS A 2 7.07 37.38 -30.85
C LYS A 2 6.97 37.15 -29.33
N LYS A 3 5.76 37.28 -28.76
CA LYS A 3 5.49 37.14 -27.31
C LYS A 3 4.90 35.77 -26.93
N ILE A 4 4.62 34.89 -27.90
CA ILE A 4 4.05 33.56 -27.65
C ILE A 4 5.15 32.50 -27.36
N ILE A 5 6.40 32.74 -27.77
CA ILE A 5 7.49 31.76 -27.60
C ILE A 5 7.93 31.60 -26.13
N ILE A 6 7.70 32.60 -25.28
CA ILE A 6 8.18 32.59 -23.88
C ILE A 6 7.24 31.79 -22.94
N VAL A 7 5.99 31.54 -23.34
CA VAL A 7 5.02 30.83 -22.49
C VAL A 7 5.21 29.31 -22.57
N LEU A 8 5.79 28.79 -23.66
CA LEU A 8 5.99 27.34 -23.84
C LEU A 8 7.21 26.77 -23.08
N SER A 9 8.15 27.63 -22.67
CA SER A 9 9.32 27.23 -21.86
C SER A 9 9.03 27.06 -20.37
N LEU A 10 7.81 27.36 -19.91
CA LEU A 10 7.36 27.15 -18.52
C LEU A 10 6.63 25.81 -18.29
N LEU A 11 6.69 24.89 -19.26
CA LEU A 11 6.46 23.47 -18.99
C LEU A 11 7.70 22.91 -18.31
N CYS A 12 7.90 23.32 -17.05
CA CYS A 12 8.91 22.75 -16.17
C CYS A 12 8.68 21.25 -16.12
N GLY A 13 9.63 20.49 -16.68
CA GLY A 13 9.73 19.06 -16.41
C GLY A 13 9.84 18.90 -14.90
N ILE A 14 8.85 18.27 -14.30
CA ILE A 14 8.97 17.72 -12.95
C ILE A 14 10.05 16.64 -13.02
N ALA A 15 11.27 17.00 -12.66
CA ALA A 15 12.32 16.03 -12.40
C ALA A 15 11.97 15.34 -11.08
N TYR A 16 11.34 14.16 -11.16
CA TYR A 16 11.25 13.28 -10.00
C TYR A 16 12.69 12.83 -9.67
N ALA A 17 13.24 13.32 -8.56
CA ALA A 17 14.44 12.74 -7.99
C ALA A 17 14.04 11.37 -7.42
N GLU A 18 14.19 10.33 -8.24
CA GLU A 18 13.93 8.95 -7.88
C GLU A 18 14.98 8.49 -6.86
N HIS A 19 14.66 8.65 -5.57
CA HIS A 19 15.33 7.90 -4.52
C HIS A 19 14.76 6.48 -4.59
N GLY A 20 15.51 5.57 -5.22
CA GLY A 20 15.12 4.17 -5.36
C GLY A 20 14.75 3.56 -4.00
N VAL A 21 13.72 2.71 -3.97
CA VAL A 21 13.24 2.03 -2.75
C VAL A 21 14.27 1.00 -2.25
N ASP A 22 15.19 0.58 -3.11
CA ASP A 22 16.24 -0.36 -2.80
C ASP A 22 17.61 0.15 -3.29
N GLU A 23 18.57 0.23 -2.36
CA GLU A 23 19.94 0.66 -2.65
C GLU A 23 20.75 -0.44 -3.37
N LYS A 24 20.28 -1.69 -3.38
CA LYS A 24 21.03 -2.84 -3.90
C LYS A 24 20.11 -3.90 -4.49
N HIS A 25 19.87 -3.79 -5.81
CA HIS A 25 19.51 -4.84 -6.77
C HIS A 25 18.09 -4.85 -7.37
N TYR A 26 17.08 -4.25 -6.76
CA TYR A 26 15.71 -4.26 -7.30
C TYR A 26 15.33 -2.90 -7.91
N GLU A 27 14.82 -2.91 -9.15
CA GLU A 27 14.27 -1.73 -9.85
C GLU A 27 12.88 -1.37 -9.32
N LEU A 28 12.79 -1.06 -8.02
CA LEU A 28 11.57 -0.68 -7.34
C LEU A 28 11.38 0.84 -7.35
N TYR A 29 10.22 1.27 -7.81
CA TYR A 29 9.81 2.67 -7.86
C TYR A 29 8.49 2.87 -7.12
N TRP A 30 8.30 4.07 -6.59
CA TRP A 30 7.04 4.43 -5.95
C TRP A 30 5.91 4.52 -6.97
N GLN A 31 4.77 3.91 -6.63
CA GLN A 31 3.53 4.03 -7.39
C GLN A 31 2.41 4.57 -6.52
N GLN A 32 1.47 5.26 -7.18
CA GLN A 32 0.24 5.69 -6.54
C GLN A 32 -0.73 4.52 -6.55
N ILE A 33 -0.83 3.81 -5.43
CA ILE A 33 -1.83 2.76 -5.24
C ILE A 33 -3.12 3.43 -4.77
N PRO A 34 -4.26 3.22 -5.46
CA PRO A 34 -5.53 3.74 -4.99
C PRO A 34 -5.90 3.07 -3.66
N ALA A 35 -6.29 3.88 -2.67
CA ALA A 35 -6.77 3.43 -1.38
C ALA A 35 -8.06 4.16 -1.01
N VAL A 36 -8.95 3.50 -0.26
CA VAL A 36 -10.17 4.11 0.26
C VAL A 36 -9.96 4.43 1.73
N CYS A 37 -9.83 5.71 2.05
CA CYS A 37 -9.56 6.18 3.41
C CYS A 37 -10.82 6.75 4.06
N GLY A 38 -10.91 6.60 5.37
CA GLY A 38 -11.93 7.22 6.19
C GLY A 38 -11.50 7.25 7.66
N LYS A 39 -12.31 7.89 8.50
CA LYS A 39 -12.11 7.83 9.96
C LYS A 39 -12.02 6.37 10.40
N SER A 40 -11.08 6.06 11.29
CA SER A 40 -10.85 4.67 11.73
C SER A 40 -12.12 3.98 12.24
N SER A 41 -13.00 4.70 12.95
CA SER A 41 -14.27 4.16 13.42
C SER A 41 -15.22 3.76 12.29
N ILE A 42 -15.23 4.50 11.17
CA ILE A 42 -16.11 4.23 10.02
C ILE A 42 -15.56 3.06 9.20
N VAL A 43 -14.23 2.95 9.08
CA VAL A 43 -13.60 1.80 8.44
C VAL A 43 -13.84 0.53 9.26
N GLN A 44 -13.74 0.64 10.59
CA GLN A 44 -14.06 -0.47 11.48
C GLN A 44 -15.52 -0.91 11.36
N GLU A 45 -16.47 0.03 11.34
CA GLU A 45 -17.89 -0.25 11.10
C GLU A 45 -18.11 -0.96 9.76
N TYR A 46 -17.44 -0.52 8.68
CA TYR A 46 -17.49 -1.20 7.39
C TYR A 46 -16.99 -2.65 7.45
N ILE A 47 -15.90 -2.90 8.17
CA ILE A 47 -15.32 -4.24 8.36
C ILE A 47 -16.30 -5.13 9.13
N GLU A 48 -16.89 -4.62 10.21
CA GLU A 48 -17.88 -5.30 11.05
C GLU A 48 -19.16 -5.63 10.27
N ASP A 49 -19.70 -4.69 9.49
CA ASP A 49 -20.88 -4.88 8.63
C ASP A 49 -20.66 -5.99 7.59
N LYS A 50 -19.42 -6.18 7.14
CA LYS A 50 -19.05 -7.27 6.23
C LYS A 50 -18.82 -8.58 6.96
N GLY A 51 -18.63 -8.57 8.28
CA GLY A 51 -18.28 -9.73 9.10
C GLY A 51 -16.88 -10.24 8.81
N LEU A 52 -15.96 -9.33 8.48
CA LEU A 52 -14.55 -9.61 8.21
C LEU A 52 -13.78 -9.68 9.54
N GLU A 53 -13.03 -10.75 9.74
CA GLU A 53 -12.29 -10.98 10.99
C GLU A 53 -10.78 -10.78 10.77
N PRO A 54 -10.05 -10.15 11.71
CA PRO A 54 -8.61 -9.95 11.57
C PRO A 54 -7.86 -11.29 11.65
N VAL A 55 -7.04 -11.58 10.65
CA VAL A 55 -6.23 -12.83 10.60
C VAL A 55 -4.79 -12.62 11.02
N TYR A 56 -4.19 -11.48 10.66
CA TYR A 56 -2.87 -11.08 11.13
C TYR A 56 -2.62 -9.58 10.98
N MET A 57 -1.65 -9.09 11.74
CA MET A 57 -1.17 -7.71 11.70
C MET A 57 0.35 -7.71 11.53
N SER A 58 0.88 -6.71 10.84
CA SER A 58 2.33 -6.52 10.69
C SER A 58 2.69 -5.03 10.64
N LEU A 59 3.95 -4.73 10.94
CA LEU A 59 4.45 -3.36 10.94
C LEU A 59 5.35 -3.13 9.73
N GLY A 60 5.04 -2.09 8.97
CA GLY A 60 5.96 -1.49 8.03
C GLY A 60 7.01 -0.68 8.77
N ARG A 61 8.28 -0.89 8.44
CA ARG A 61 9.41 -0.26 9.12
C ARG A 61 10.23 0.60 8.17
N ALA A 62 10.80 1.68 8.70
CA ALA A 62 11.59 2.62 7.93
C ALA A 62 12.71 1.92 7.15
N GLY A 63 12.81 2.22 5.85
CA GLY A 63 13.81 1.63 4.95
C GLY A 63 13.66 0.12 4.75
N SER A 64 12.49 -0.46 5.03
CA SER A 64 12.23 -1.90 4.93
C SER A 64 13.17 -2.76 5.79
N LYS A 65 13.66 -2.21 6.92
CA LYS A 65 14.58 -2.89 7.83
C LYS A 65 13.83 -3.56 8.99
N PRO A 66 14.15 -4.82 9.37
CA PRO A 66 13.48 -5.51 10.48
C PRO A 66 13.58 -4.77 11.83
N ASP A 67 14.65 -4.02 12.03
CA ASP A 67 14.95 -3.21 13.22
C ASP A 67 14.66 -1.70 13.02
N GLY A 68 14.18 -1.30 11.84
CA GLY A 68 13.81 0.09 11.57
C GLY A 68 12.58 0.52 12.38
N GLU A 69 12.42 1.82 12.61
CA GLU A 69 11.25 2.37 13.32
C GLU A 69 9.93 2.00 12.61
N PRO A 70 8.88 1.59 13.32
CA PRO A 70 7.55 1.38 12.73
C PRO A 70 6.99 2.68 12.16
N VAL A 71 6.58 2.66 10.89
CA VAL A 71 6.06 3.82 10.17
C VAL A 71 4.62 3.62 9.69
N TYR A 72 4.12 2.38 9.65
CA TYR A 72 2.72 2.04 9.43
C TYR A 72 2.41 0.65 9.96
N MET A 73 1.13 0.35 10.19
CA MET A 73 0.62 -0.99 10.50
C MET A 73 -0.27 -1.45 9.36
N VAL A 74 -0.19 -2.74 9.03
CA VAL A 74 -1.09 -3.40 8.07
C VAL A 74 -1.89 -4.43 8.83
N THR A 75 -3.21 -4.45 8.62
CA THR A 75 -4.09 -5.48 9.15
C THR A 75 -4.78 -6.18 8.00
N THR A 76 -4.69 -7.51 7.98
CA THR A 76 -5.40 -8.35 7.02
C THR A 76 -6.62 -8.95 7.72
N TYR A 77 -7.77 -8.82 7.07
CA TYR A 77 -9.04 -9.39 7.49
C TYR A 77 -9.53 -10.38 6.43
N GLU A 78 -10.22 -11.43 6.87
CA GLU A 78 -10.79 -12.43 5.98
C GLU A 78 -12.19 -12.86 6.42
N LYS A 79 -12.99 -13.26 5.43
CA LYS A 79 -14.28 -13.95 5.60
C LYS A 79 -14.56 -14.74 4.35
N ASP A 80 -14.72 -16.05 4.46
CA ASP A 80 -14.95 -16.94 3.31
C ASP A 80 -13.88 -16.71 2.20
N ASP A 81 -14.32 -16.21 1.04
CA ASP A 81 -13.50 -15.91 -0.13
C ASP A 81 -13.07 -14.42 -0.22
N GLN A 82 -13.41 -13.61 0.78
CA GLN A 82 -13.07 -12.19 0.84
C GLN A 82 -11.77 -11.96 1.62
N VAL A 83 -11.00 -10.97 1.15
CA VAL A 83 -9.82 -10.44 1.84
C VAL A 83 -9.90 -8.93 1.85
N LEU A 84 -9.69 -8.33 3.00
CA LEU A 84 -9.55 -6.89 3.14
C LEU A 84 -8.24 -6.56 3.83
N VAL A 85 -7.51 -5.58 3.32
CA VAL A 85 -6.27 -5.12 3.94
C VAL A 85 -6.37 -3.63 4.23
N THR A 86 -6.11 -3.26 5.48
CA THR A 86 -5.99 -1.86 5.89
C THR A 86 -4.54 -1.48 6.13
N VAL A 87 -4.27 -0.18 6.01
CA VAL A 87 -3.06 0.47 6.50
C VAL A 87 -3.42 1.61 7.45
N ASP A 88 -2.69 1.67 8.56
CA ASP A 88 -2.82 2.66 9.61
C ASP A 88 -1.49 3.37 9.80
N LEU A 89 -1.50 4.71 9.85
CA LEU A 89 -0.31 5.51 10.11
C LEU A 89 -0.27 5.94 11.58
N PRO A 90 0.90 5.92 12.26
CA PRO A 90 1.03 6.40 13.63
C PRO A 90 0.52 7.84 13.78
N GLY A 91 -0.42 8.06 14.70
CA GLY A 91 -0.98 9.37 14.98
C GLY A 91 -2.00 9.88 13.97
N ALA A 92 -2.29 9.13 12.90
CA ALA A 92 -3.40 9.45 12.00
C ALA A 92 -4.75 9.09 12.65
N VAL A 93 -5.78 9.84 12.27
CA VAL A 93 -7.18 9.60 12.67
C VAL A 93 -7.95 8.79 11.62
N GLU A 94 -7.26 8.43 10.54
CA GLU A 94 -7.80 7.72 9.39
C GLU A 94 -7.13 6.36 9.25
N THR A 95 -7.94 5.41 8.79
CA THR A 95 -7.50 4.09 8.33
C THR A 95 -7.79 4.03 6.84
N CYS A 96 -6.88 3.47 6.06
CA CYS A 96 -7.05 3.33 4.62
C CYS A 96 -7.20 1.85 4.26
N ILE A 97 -8.27 1.51 3.55
CA ILE A 97 -8.43 0.19 2.91
C ILE A 97 -7.59 0.20 1.64
N LEU A 98 -6.52 -0.60 1.63
CA LEU A 98 -5.67 -0.78 0.44
C LEU A 98 -6.39 -1.57 -0.64
N PHE A 99 -7.05 -2.65 -0.25
CA PHE A 99 -7.92 -3.43 -1.13
C PHE A 99 -8.94 -4.23 -0.34
N HIS A 100 -10.08 -4.47 -0.98
CA HIS A 100 -11.08 -5.43 -0.57
C HIS A 100 -11.39 -6.31 -1.79
N THR A 101 -10.96 -7.57 -1.75
CA THR A 101 -11.02 -8.53 -2.85
C THR A 101 -11.94 -9.70 -2.54
N TYR A 102 -12.30 -10.43 -3.59
CA TYR A 102 -13.22 -11.58 -3.58
C TYR A 102 -12.58 -12.76 -4.31
N ASN A 103 -13.15 -13.96 -4.18
CA ASN A 103 -12.67 -15.19 -4.82
C ASN A 103 -11.24 -15.63 -4.39
N LYS A 104 -10.90 -15.48 -3.10
CA LYS A 104 -9.64 -15.96 -2.52
C LYS A 104 -9.43 -17.45 -2.83
N SER A 105 -8.27 -17.79 -3.37
CA SER A 105 -7.89 -19.16 -3.72
C SER A 105 -6.54 -19.51 -3.12
N GLU A 106 -6.42 -20.69 -2.49
CA GLU A 106 -5.15 -21.19 -1.96
C GLU A 106 -4.29 -21.81 -3.07
N VAL A 107 -3.09 -21.28 -3.28
CA VAL A 107 -2.13 -21.85 -4.24
C VAL A 107 -1.22 -22.85 -3.54
N LYS A 108 -1.44 -24.15 -3.78
CA LYS A 108 -0.56 -25.22 -3.29
C LYS A 108 0.68 -25.35 -4.18
N ILE A 109 1.77 -24.66 -3.83
CA ILE A 109 3.03 -24.77 -4.57
C ILE A 109 3.75 -26.06 -4.17
N LYS A 110 3.91 -26.99 -5.12
CA LYS A 110 4.84 -28.13 -5.00
C LYS A 110 6.22 -27.68 -5.49
N PHE A 111 7.11 -27.34 -4.58
CA PHE A 111 8.52 -27.18 -4.95
C PHE A 111 9.09 -28.56 -5.33
N LYS A 112 9.39 -28.76 -6.61
CA LYS A 112 10.29 -29.85 -7.00
C LYS A 112 11.67 -29.48 -6.46
N LYS A 113 12.12 -30.15 -5.40
CA LYS A 113 13.54 -30.18 -5.06
C LYS A 113 14.28 -30.70 -6.29
N GLY A 114 15.10 -29.83 -6.89
CA GLY A 114 15.99 -30.21 -7.98
C GLY A 114 16.90 -31.34 -7.52
N VAL A 115 17.09 -32.30 -8.42
CA VAL A 115 18.06 -33.39 -8.38
C VAL A 115 19.48 -32.83 -8.27
#